data_AF-A0A524EL32-F1
#
_entry.id   AF-A0A524EL32-F1
#
_cell.length_a   1.000
_cell.length_b   1.000
_cell.length_c   1.000
_cell.angle_alpha   90.00
_cell.angle_beta   90.00
_cell.angle_gamma   90.00
#
_symmetry.space_group_name_H-M   'P 1'
#
loop_
_entity.id
_entity.type
_entity.pdbx_description
1 polymer ?
#
loop_
_entity_poly.entity_id
_entity_poly.type
_entity_poly.pdbx_seq_one_letter_code
_entity_poly.pdbx_strand_id
1 'polypeptide(L)'
;MLRRQGFYRVKNQDEPVYMKHNVGIGGIYVRIENKRAHITVRDLDIDREFKGVARLEDFIDQLEDESYRQKCFIVNRMAEAGS
;
A
#
# COMPACT_ATOMS: atom_id res chain seq x y z
N MET A 1 -1.13 -3.73 -14.33
CA MET A 1 -1.81 -4.04 -13.06
C MET A 1 -1.48 -2.98 -12.00
N LEU A 2 -0.25 -2.92 -11.49
CA LEU A 2 0.21 -1.87 -10.55
C LEU A 2 -0.11 -0.43 -11.05
N ARG A 3 0.10 -0.15 -12.35
CA ARG A 3 -0.31 1.11 -12.98
C ARG A 3 -1.82 1.43 -12.88
N ARG A 4 -2.70 0.42 -12.91
CA ARG A 4 -4.16 0.60 -12.79
C ARG A 4 -4.58 0.85 -11.34
N GLN A 5 -3.81 0.35 -10.39
CA GLN A 5 -3.99 0.61 -8.96
C GLN A 5 -3.35 1.93 -8.49
N GLY A 6 -2.80 2.74 -9.41
CA GLY A 6 -2.21 4.04 -9.08
C GLY A 6 -0.74 4.00 -8.64
N PHE A 7 -0.07 2.84 -8.77
CA PHE A 7 1.37 2.78 -8.56
C PHE A 7 2.12 3.43 -9.72
N TYR A 8 3.10 4.26 -9.39
CA TYR A 8 4.02 4.85 -10.34
C TYR A 8 5.41 4.22 -10.19
N ARG A 9 6.15 4.10 -11.30
CA ARG A 9 7.52 3.58 -11.27
C ARG A 9 8.45 4.67 -10.74
N VAL A 10 9.26 4.32 -9.74
CA VAL A 10 10.30 5.20 -9.21
C VAL A 10 11.43 5.31 -10.23
N LYS A 11 11.88 6.55 -10.51
CA LYS A 11 12.99 6.81 -11.43
C LYS A 11 14.34 6.57 -10.75
N ASN A 12 15.38 6.29 -11.52
CA ASN A 12 16.76 6.13 -11.04
C ASN A 12 16.93 5.00 -10.00
N GLN A 13 16.32 3.86 -10.26
CA GLN A 13 16.54 2.62 -9.51
C GLN A 13 17.04 1.57 -10.49
N ASP A 14 18.10 0.84 -10.12
CA ASP A 14 18.64 -0.27 -10.93
C ASP A 14 17.57 -1.35 -11.14
N GLU A 15 16.71 -1.55 -10.14
CA GLU A 15 15.59 -2.49 -10.20
C GLU A 15 14.23 -1.80 -10.31
N PRO A 16 13.22 -2.45 -10.93
CA PRO A 16 11.90 -1.87 -11.08
C PRO A 16 11.17 -1.79 -9.73
N VAL A 17 11.23 -0.60 -9.13
CA VAL A 17 10.46 -0.23 -7.94
C VAL A 17 9.22 0.57 -8.33
N TYR A 18 8.07 0.17 -7.80
CA TYR A 18 6.79 0.83 -7.95
C TYR A 18 6.36 1.40 -6.61
N MET A 19 5.78 2.60 -6.60
CA MET A 19 5.36 3.28 -5.38
C MET A 19 3.93 3.78 -5.53
N LYS A 20 3.13 3.64 -4.47
CA LYS A 20 1.84 4.28 -4.30
C LYS A 20 1.82 4.99 -2.96
N HIS A 21 1.35 6.23 -2.94
CA HIS A 21 1.12 6.95 -1.71
C HIS A 21 -0.35 6.76 -1.30
N ASN A 22 -0.58 6.27 -0.09
CA ASN A 22 -1.91 6.19 0.49
C ASN A 22 -1.99 7.14 1.69
N VAL A 23 -2.96 8.05 1.67
CA VAL A 23 -3.21 8.94 2.80
C VAL A 23 -3.76 8.09 3.96
N GLY A 24 -2.96 7.84 4.99
CA GLY A 24 -3.32 6.99 6.14
C GLY A 24 -2.33 5.85 6.41
N ILE A 25 -1.73 5.31 5.34
CA ILE A 25 -0.71 4.23 5.41
C ILE A 25 0.68 4.77 5.07
N GLY A 26 0.76 5.89 4.34
CA GLY A 26 2.00 6.46 3.85
C GLY A 26 2.47 5.81 2.55
N GLY A 27 3.78 5.60 2.43
CA GLY A 27 4.39 5.11 1.18
C GLY A 27 4.41 3.59 1.06
N ILE A 28 3.67 3.05 0.08
CA ILE A 28 3.68 1.63 -0.27
C ILE A 28 4.66 1.44 -1.43
N TYR A 29 5.71 0.65 -1.20
CA TYR A 29 6.74 0.34 -2.19
C TYR A 29 6.63 -1.13 -2.59
N VAL A 30 6.70 -1.41 -3.88
CA VAL A 30 6.66 -2.75 -4.47
C VAL A 30 7.88 -2.92 -5.35
N ARG A 31 8.68 -3.93 -5.07
CA ARG A 31 9.84 -4.32 -5.88
C ARG A 31 9.65 -5.73 -6.40
N ILE A 32 10.04 -5.96 -7.65
CA ILE A 32 9.89 -7.28 -8.28
C ILE A 32 11.29 -7.84 -8.54
N GLU A 33 11.64 -8.89 -7.80
CA GLU A 33 12.93 -9.59 -7.89
C GLU A 33 12.68 -11.09 -8.06
N ASN A 34 13.39 -11.76 -8.97
CA ASN A 34 13.34 -13.23 -9.11
C ASN A 34 11.93 -13.85 -9.18
N LYS A 35 11.00 -13.18 -9.87
CA LYS A 35 9.57 -13.55 -9.98
C LYS A 35 8.79 -13.48 -8.65
N ARG A 36 9.33 -12.79 -7.65
CA ARG A 36 8.70 -12.48 -6.36
C ARG A 36 8.47 -10.99 -6.26
N ALA A 37 7.43 -10.61 -5.53
CA ALA A 37 7.11 -9.23 -5.25
C ALA A 37 7.35 -8.95 -3.76
N HIS A 38 8.18 -7.97 -3.48
CA HIS A 38 8.48 -7.49 -2.14
C HIS A 38 7.70 -6.20 -1.90
N ILE A 39 6.86 -6.18 -0.88
CA ILE A 39 6.17 -4.98 -0.41
C ILE A 39 6.89 -4.44 0.81
N THR A 40 7.15 -3.14 0.79
CA THR A 40 7.60 -2.40 1.95
C THR A 40 6.65 -1.23 2.22
N VAL A 41 6.16 -1.13 3.45
CA VAL A 41 5.40 0.03 3.93
C VAL A 41 6.17 0.62 5.09
N ARG A 42 6.90 1.72 4.83
CA ARG A 42 7.87 2.28 5.78
C ARG A 42 7.20 2.74 7.08
N ASP A 43 6.05 3.38 6.96
CA ASP A 43 5.35 3.99 8.10
C ASP A 43 4.71 2.94 9.03
N LEU A 44 4.55 1.70 8.56
CA LEU A 44 3.97 0.59 9.31
C LEU A 44 4.99 -0.52 9.66
N ASP A 45 6.26 -0.33 9.32
CA ASP A 45 7.32 -1.35 9.47
C ASP A 45 6.95 -2.72 8.86
N ILE A 46 6.23 -2.70 7.74
CA ILE A 46 5.82 -3.92 7.03
C ILE A 46 6.84 -4.21 5.94
N ASP A 47 7.44 -5.40 5.98
CA ASP A 47 8.19 -6.01 4.89
C ASP A 47 7.67 -7.43 4.64
N ARG A 48 7.15 -7.66 3.43
CA ARG A 48 6.49 -8.93 3.05
C ARG A 48 6.88 -9.34 1.64
N GLU A 49 7.26 -10.61 1.47
CA GLU A 49 7.50 -11.23 0.17
C GLU A 49 6.28 -12.04 -0.29
N PHE A 50 5.92 -11.89 -1.57
CA PHE A 50 4.85 -12.61 -2.23
C PHE A 50 5.40 -13.35 -3.47
N LYS A 51 5.14 -14.65 -3.56
CA LYS A 51 5.49 -15.48 -4.73
C LYS A 51 4.48 -15.38 -5.87
N GLY A 52 3.29 -14.84 -5.62
CA GLY A 52 2.18 -14.81 -6.55
C GLY A 52 1.54 -13.44 -6.60
N VAL A 53 1.20 -13.03 -7.81
CA VAL A 53 0.61 -11.72 -8.10
C VAL A 53 -0.76 -11.54 -7.44
N ALA A 54 -1.60 -12.59 -7.39
CA ALA A 54 -2.91 -12.51 -6.75
C ALA A 54 -2.82 -12.20 -5.25
N ARG A 55 -1.92 -12.86 -4.52
CA ARG A 55 -1.72 -12.60 -3.08
C ARG A 55 -1.18 -11.21 -2.79
N LEU A 56 -0.41 -10.67 -3.72
CA LEU A 56 0.09 -9.29 -3.65
C LEU A 56 -1.08 -8.31 -3.75
N GLU A 57 -1.99 -8.53 -4.71
CA GLU A 57 -3.19 -7.70 -4.88
C GLU A 57 -4.09 -7.78 -3.66
N ASP A 58 -4.43 -8.99 -3.20
CA ASP A 58 -5.28 -9.19 -2.02
C ASP A 58 -4.72 -8.44 -0.80
N PHE A 59 -3.39 -8.44 -0.63
CA PHE A 59 -2.73 -7.75 0.47
C PHE A 59 -2.77 -6.22 0.33
N ILE A 60 -2.57 -5.69 -0.89
CA ILE A 60 -2.68 -4.25 -1.15
C ILE A 60 -4.12 -3.79 -0.90
N ASP A 61 -5.11 -4.54 -1.38
CA ASP A 61 -6.52 -4.20 -1.22
C ASP A 61 -6.92 -4.24 0.28
N GLN A 62 -6.44 -5.24 1.03
CA GLN A 62 -6.63 -5.31 2.49
C GLN A 62 -6.01 -4.12 3.23
N LEU A 63 -4.80 -3.72 2.86
CA LEU A 63 -4.13 -2.55 3.44
C LEU A 63 -4.95 -1.27 3.19
N GLU A 64 -5.44 -1.09 1.98
CA GLU A 64 -6.24 0.08 1.60
C GLU A 64 -7.60 0.11 2.33
N ASP A 65 -8.26 -1.03 2.44
CA ASP A 65 -9.51 -1.19 3.18
C ASP A 65 -9.33 -0.91 4.68
N GLU A 66 -8.23 -1.37 5.28
CA GLU A 66 -7.94 -1.13 6.69
C GLU A 66 -7.68 0.35 6.96
N SER A 67 -6.89 1.01 6.11
CA SER A 67 -6.68 2.46 6.15
C SER A 67 -7.98 3.25 6.00
N TYR A 68 -8.82 2.84 5.05
CA TYR A 68 -10.11 3.46 4.82
C TYR A 68 -11.01 3.31 6.05
N ARG A 69 -11.09 2.11 6.65
CA ARG A 69 -11.86 1.87 7.88
C ARG A 69 -11.35 2.70 9.05
N GLN A 70 -10.04 2.77 9.26
CA GLN A 70 -9.46 3.60 10.34
C GLN A 70 -9.81 5.08 10.14
N LYS A 71 -9.76 5.59 8.90
CA LYS A 71 -10.22 6.94 8.58
C LYS A 71 -11.71 7.15 8.83
N CYS A 72 -12.57 6.24 8.38
CA CYS A 72 -14.01 6.33 8.63
C CYS A 72 -14.32 6.34 10.14
N PHE A 73 -13.60 5.57 10.95
CA PHE A 73 -13.72 5.60 12.40
C PHE A 73 -13.34 6.97 12.98
N ILE A 74 -12.24 7.57 12.52
CA ILE A 74 -11.81 8.90 12.99
C ILE A 74 -12.81 9.98 12.58
N VAL A 75 -13.28 9.96 11.32
CA VAL A 75 -14.28 10.92 10.81
C VAL A 75 -15.60 10.80 11.58
N ASN A 76 -16.09 9.58 11.83
CA ASN A 76 -17.31 9.38 12.61
C ASN A 76 -17.15 9.84 14.07
N ARG A 77 -15.99 9.58 14.69
CA ARG A 77 -15.70 10.03 16.06
C ARG A 77 -15.60 11.55 16.19
N MET A 78 -15.07 12.23 15.15
CA MET A 78 -15.01 13.69 15.10
C MET A 78 -16.39 14.32 14.86
N ALA A 79 -17.27 13.66 14.11
CA ALA A 79 -18.65 14.10 13.91
C ALA A 79 -19.48 13.99 15.21
N GLU A 80 -19.28 12.94 16.01
CA GLU A 80 -19.96 12.76 17.30
C GLU A 80 -19.47 13.71 18.40
N ALA A 81 -18.21 14.14 18.37
CA ALA A 81 -17.64 15.08 19.36
C ALA A 81 -18.01 16.56 19.10
N GLY A 82 -18.77 16.84 18.04
CA GLY A 82 -19.19 18.19 17.62
C GLY A 82 -20.68 18.50 17.79
N SER A 83 -21.45 17.69 18.51
CA SER A 83 -22.87 17.96 18.83
C SER A 83 -23.07 18.37 20.29
#